data_AF-A0A9E5SCR6-F1
#
_entry.id   AF-A0A9E5SCR6-F1
#
_cell.length_a   1.000
_cell.length_b   1.000
_cell.length_c   1.000
_cell.angle_alpha   90.00
_cell.angle_beta   90.00
_cell.angle_gamma   90.00
#
_symmetry.space_group_name_H-M   'P 1'
#
loop_
_entity.id
_entity.type
_entity.pdbx_description
1 polymer ?
#
loop_
_entity_poly.entity_id
_entity_poly.type
_entity_poly.pdbx_seq_one_letter_code
_entity_poly.pdbx_strand_id
1 'polypeptide(L)'
;MDLCKKKLSYQLGCCLAAAAILILAVLSVSAANEESSLTIQIAQFPHFLDPARISTYEEKLLCGALYETLLSYNPTDGSVQGVLADKWEVDQSGRVYTFVLRKGLRFHHGEELTARDVKFSWERLSDPEISSYGYLLQNVRGAKEYSEGKSSDIKGLRVINDRTLQVKLLETDYTFPALVSSPVLGVVSRNTAEKMGKDYGQKDTLVVGTGPFSLSNWGSDQITLVKNNKYKGTPPRSKSLQFIVTGNQQEIKQLLADGKIDILTGVTPQFANTICEEGKGKVISVKKPVLSFYFLGFNLEEAPFGQNVELRRAV
;
A
#
# COMPACT_ATOMS: atom_id res chain seq x y z
N MET A 1 6.87 -71.92 16.08
CA MET A 1 6.82 -71.18 14.80
C MET A 1 5.79 -70.05 14.75
N ASP A 2 4.88 -69.88 15.72
CA ASP A 2 3.79 -68.89 15.62
C ASP A 2 4.06 -67.49 16.20
N LEU A 3 5.06 -67.33 17.09
CA LEU A 3 5.36 -66.02 17.69
C LEU A 3 6.07 -65.06 16.72
N CYS A 4 6.77 -65.59 15.72
CA CYS A 4 7.51 -64.79 14.74
C CYS A 4 6.57 -64.17 13.68
N LYS A 5 5.50 -64.88 13.29
CA LYS A 5 4.51 -64.40 12.30
C LYS A 5 3.64 -63.26 12.85
N LYS A 6 3.26 -63.29 14.14
CA LYS A 6 2.46 -62.23 14.79
C LYS A 6 3.20 -60.90 14.96
N LYS A 7 4.52 -60.92 15.19
CA LYS A 7 5.34 -59.70 15.27
C LYS A 7 5.47 -59.02 13.91
N LEU A 8 5.62 -59.81 12.83
CA LEU A 8 5.76 -59.30 11.48
C LEU A 8 4.44 -58.66 10.97
N SER A 9 3.28 -59.23 11.31
CA SER A 9 1.97 -58.65 10.97
C SER A 9 1.67 -57.35 11.72
N TYR A 10 2.13 -57.23 12.98
CA TYR A 10 1.98 -55.98 13.75
C TYR A 10 2.88 -54.86 13.24
N GLN A 11 4.13 -55.19 12.87
CA GLN A 11 5.05 -54.20 12.31
C GLN A 11 4.60 -53.72 10.91
N LEU A 12 4.08 -54.61 10.06
CA LEU A 12 3.51 -54.21 8.77
C LEU A 12 2.28 -53.30 8.92
N GLY A 13 1.39 -53.61 9.88
CA GLY A 13 0.21 -52.79 10.17
C GLY A 13 0.55 -51.39 10.69
N CYS A 14 1.54 -51.28 11.58
CA CYS A 14 2.02 -49.98 12.07
C CYS A 14 2.72 -49.14 10.97
N CYS A 15 3.48 -49.77 10.07
CA CYS A 15 4.11 -49.07 8.94
C CYS A 15 3.08 -48.58 7.91
N LEU A 16 2.03 -49.37 7.63
CA LEU A 16 0.93 -48.96 6.74
C LEU A 16 0.08 -47.83 7.35
N ALA A 17 -0.18 -47.87 8.66
CA ALA A 17 -0.89 -46.78 9.35
C ALA A 17 -0.05 -45.49 9.41
N ALA A 18 1.26 -45.58 9.67
CA ALA A 18 2.16 -44.42 9.67
C ALA A 18 2.31 -43.81 8.26
N ALA A 19 2.37 -44.63 7.21
CA ALA A 19 2.40 -44.17 5.83
C ALA A 19 1.07 -43.51 5.41
N ALA A 20 -0.08 -44.06 5.83
CA ALA A 20 -1.38 -43.46 5.58
C ALA A 20 -1.54 -42.11 6.29
N ILE A 21 -1.07 -41.98 7.53
CA ILE A 21 -1.06 -40.72 8.29
C ILE A 21 -0.12 -39.69 7.63
N LEU A 22 1.05 -40.10 7.13
CA LEU A 22 1.96 -39.21 6.40
C LEU A 22 1.35 -38.76 5.06
N ILE A 23 0.68 -39.65 4.33
CA ILE A 23 0.03 -39.33 3.05
C ILE A 23 -1.16 -38.38 3.28
N LEU A 24 -1.95 -38.58 4.35
CA LEU A 24 -3.02 -37.67 4.76
C LEU A 24 -2.48 -36.31 5.22
N ALA A 25 -1.35 -36.26 5.93
CA ALA A 25 -0.68 -35.02 6.32
C ALA A 25 -0.11 -34.26 5.10
N VAL A 26 0.46 -34.96 4.12
CA VAL A 26 0.97 -34.35 2.89
C VAL A 26 -0.18 -33.88 1.98
N LEU A 27 -1.30 -34.60 1.93
CA LEU A 27 -2.50 -34.20 1.18
C LEU A 27 -3.23 -33.01 1.83
N SER A 28 -3.25 -32.91 3.17
CA SER A 28 -3.85 -31.76 3.87
C SER A 28 -2.97 -30.51 3.83
N VAL A 29 -1.65 -30.65 3.78
CA VAL A 29 -0.73 -29.53 3.48
C VAL A 29 -0.85 -29.08 2.01
N SER A 30 -1.13 -30.00 1.07
CA SER A 30 -1.31 -29.67 -0.35
C SER A 30 -2.71 -29.11 -0.68
N ALA A 31 -3.72 -29.33 0.16
CA ALA A 31 -5.07 -28.78 0.01
C ALA A 31 -5.19 -27.32 0.53
N ALA A 32 -4.24 -26.85 1.33
CA ALA A 32 -4.18 -25.45 1.78
C ALA A 32 -3.69 -24.47 0.68
N ASN A 33 -3.54 -24.93 -0.56
CA ASN A 33 -2.99 -24.17 -1.67
C ASN A 33 -4.01 -23.87 -2.78
N GLU A 34 -5.31 -23.89 -2.48
CA GLU A 34 -6.26 -23.10 -3.25
C GLU A 34 -5.97 -21.63 -2.95
N GLU A 35 -5.39 -20.91 -3.91
CA GLU A 35 -5.07 -19.47 -3.81
C GLU A 35 -6.28 -18.72 -3.22
N SER A 36 -6.23 -18.39 -1.93
CA SER A 36 -7.37 -17.90 -1.16
C SER A 36 -7.47 -16.37 -1.20
N SER A 37 -8.66 -15.86 -0.89
CA SER A 37 -8.88 -14.44 -0.63
C SER A 37 -8.35 -14.07 0.75
N LEU A 38 -7.72 -12.90 0.89
CA LEU A 38 -7.34 -12.34 2.18
C LEU A 38 -8.33 -11.25 2.58
N THR A 39 -8.93 -11.38 3.76
CA THR A 39 -9.92 -10.43 4.27
C THR A 39 -9.30 -9.51 5.32
N ILE A 40 -9.33 -8.21 5.03
CA ILE A 40 -8.69 -7.15 5.80
C ILE A 40 -9.81 -6.26 6.34
N GLN A 41 -9.80 -5.97 7.63
CA GLN A 41 -10.69 -4.96 8.19
C GLN A 41 -10.02 -3.58 8.14
N ILE A 42 -10.82 -2.57 7.78
CA ILE A 42 -10.48 -1.15 7.84
C ILE A 42 -11.54 -0.38 8.63
N ALA A 43 -11.12 0.68 9.34
CA ALA A 43 -11.99 1.38 10.27
C ALA A 43 -13.01 2.29 9.56
N GLN A 44 -12.65 2.83 8.40
CA GLN A 44 -13.43 3.81 7.66
C GLN A 44 -13.38 3.56 6.15
N PHE A 45 -14.41 4.01 5.44
CA PHE A 45 -14.42 3.97 3.99
C PHE A 45 -13.42 4.98 3.44
N PRO A 46 -12.60 4.62 2.43
CA PRO A 46 -11.83 5.61 1.70
C PRO A 46 -12.77 6.62 1.04
N HIS A 47 -12.33 7.87 0.92
CA HIS A 47 -12.99 8.87 0.09
C HIS A 47 -12.46 8.81 -1.35
N PHE A 48 -11.17 8.54 -1.49
CA PHE A 48 -10.50 8.46 -2.79
C PHE A 48 -9.60 7.23 -2.90
N LEU A 49 -9.57 6.65 -4.10
CA LEU A 49 -8.57 5.70 -4.59
C LEU A 49 -7.72 6.35 -5.69
N ASP A 50 -7.30 7.58 -5.42
CA ASP A 50 -6.42 8.40 -6.23
C ASP A 50 -5.19 8.80 -5.41
N PRO A 51 -3.97 8.34 -5.77
CA PRO A 51 -2.74 8.63 -5.04
C PRO A 51 -2.54 10.10 -4.68
N ALA A 52 -2.92 11.03 -5.55
CA ALA A 52 -2.72 12.46 -5.29
C ALA A 52 -3.66 13.01 -4.19
N ARG A 53 -4.77 12.32 -3.88
CA ARG A 53 -5.85 12.81 -3.00
C ARG A 53 -5.95 12.06 -1.67
N ILE A 54 -5.30 10.90 -1.55
CA ILE A 54 -5.38 10.08 -0.34
C ILE A 54 -4.74 10.79 0.86
N SER A 55 -5.33 10.64 2.04
CA SER A 55 -4.80 11.22 3.28
C SER A 55 -4.84 10.26 4.46
N THR A 56 -5.82 9.35 4.47
CA THR A 56 -6.03 8.37 5.54
C THR A 56 -5.08 7.17 5.41
N TYR A 57 -4.99 6.37 6.48
CA TYR A 57 -4.20 5.14 6.47
C TYR A 57 -4.83 4.09 5.54
N GLU A 58 -6.15 3.97 5.55
CA GLU A 58 -6.95 3.05 4.77
C GLU A 58 -6.80 3.30 3.27
N GLU A 59 -6.86 4.57 2.86
CA GLU A 59 -6.64 4.97 1.47
C GLU A 59 -5.21 4.68 1.01
N LYS A 60 -4.20 4.90 1.87
CA LYS A 60 -2.80 4.56 1.60
C LYS A 60 -2.59 3.05 1.47
N LEU A 61 -3.27 2.26 2.29
CA LEU A 61 -3.23 0.79 2.21
C LEU A 61 -3.82 0.29 0.89
N LEU A 62 -5.02 0.77 0.52
CA LEU A 62 -5.67 0.41 -0.74
C LEU A 62 -4.88 0.90 -1.96
N CYS A 63 -4.41 2.15 -1.95
CA CYS A 63 -3.61 2.69 -3.05
C CYS A 63 -2.26 1.99 -3.19
N GLY A 64 -1.63 1.54 -2.09
CA GLY A 64 -0.41 0.74 -2.16
C GLY A 64 -0.60 -0.65 -2.79
N ALA A 65 -1.83 -1.17 -2.84
CA ALA A 65 -2.16 -2.40 -3.56
C ALA A 65 -2.50 -2.14 -5.05
N LEU A 66 -3.07 -0.97 -5.35
CA LEU A 66 -3.56 -0.58 -6.68
C LEU A 66 -2.50 0.09 -7.55
N TYR A 67 -1.60 0.87 -6.95
CA TYR A 67 -0.63 1.71 -7.64
C TYR A 67 0.78 1.38 -7.17
N GLU A 68 1.76 1.64 -8.02
CA GLU A 68 3.16 1.61 -7.63
C GLU A 68 3.80 2.99 -7.78
N THR A 69 4.83 3.20 -6.98
CA THR A 69 5.74 4.35 -7.00
C THR A 69 7.01 3.99 -7.77
N LEU A 70 7.88 4.98 -8.02
CA LEU A 70 9.19 4.69 -8.63
C LEU A 70 10.02 3.73 -7.77
N LEU A 71 10.04 4.00 -6.46
CA LEU A 71 10.80 3.28 -5.45
C LEU A 71 9.87 2.83 -4.32
N SER A 72 10.32 1.92 -3.45
CA SER A 72 9.59 1.51 -2.25
C SER A 72 10.56 1.12 -1.14
N TYR A 73 10.07 0.99 0.08
CA TYR A 73 10.84 0.44 1.19
C TYR A 73 10.82 -1.09 1.16
N ASN A 74 11.97 -1.71 1.36
CA ASN A 74 12.08 -3.13 1.63
C ASN A 74 11.49 -3.41 3.03
N PRO A 75 10.46 -4.27 3.15
CA PRO A 75 9.79 -4.53 4.43
C PRO A 75 10.65 -5.32 5.43
N THR A 76 11.82 -5.82 5.01
CA THR A 76 12.74 -6.62 5.83
C THR A 76 13.76 -5.75 6.55
N ASP A 77 14.42 -4.85 5.82
CA ASP A 77 15.54 -4.05 6.33
C ASP A 77 15.30 -2.53 6.27
N GLY A 78 14.18 -2.08 5.68
CA GLY A 78 13.84 -0.67 5.55
C GLY A 78 14.64 0.09 4.49
N SER A 79 15.45 -0.59 3.68
CA SER A 79 16.19 0.04 2.59
C SER A 79 15.27 0.46 1.42
N VAL A 80 15.66 1.48 0.66
CA VAL A 80 14.93 1.91 -0.53
C VAL A 80 15.32 1.04 -1.72
N GLN A 81 14.33 0.53 -2.46
CA GLN A 81 14.50 -0.34 -3.62
C GLN A 81 13.64 0.12 -4.82
N GLY A 82 14.06 -0.25 -6.04
CA GLY A 82 13.35 0.10 -7.27
C GLY A 82 12.10 -0.74 -7.53
N VAL A 83 10.97 -0.08 -7.80
CA VAL A 83 9.69 -0.72 -8.16
C VAL A 83 9.37 -0.45 -9.63
N LEU A 84 8.85 0.72 -9.98
CA LEU A 84 8.72 1.12 -11.40
C LEU A 84 10.06 1.53 -11.99
N ALA A 85 10.96 2.09 -11.18
CA ALA A 85 12.34 2.34 -11.58
C ALA A 85 13.16 1.04 -11.51
N ASP A 86 13.86 0.74 -12.60
CA ASP A 86 14.87 -0.32 -12.67
C ASP A 86 16.15 0.09 -11.93
N LYS A 87 16.53 1.36 -12.10
CA LYS A 87 17.64 2.00 -11.41
C LYS A 87 17.42 3.51 -11.30
N TRP A 88 18.13 4.13 -10.35
CA TRP A 88 18.27 5.57 -10.28
C TRP A 88 19.71 5.96 -9.96
N GLU A 89 20.12 7.11 -10.44
CA GLU A 89 21.44 7.69 -10.21
C GLU A 89 21.27 9.11 -9.69
N VAL A 90 22.16 9.53 -8.79
CA VAL A 90 22.23 10.89 -8.25
C VAL A 90 23.59 11.50 -8.62
N ASP A 91 23.59 12.77 -9.00
CA ASP A 91 24.83 13.50 -9.23
C ASP A 91 25.60 13.80 -7.94
N GLN A 92 26.85 14.24 -8.06
CA GLN A 92 27.70 14.57 -6.90
C GLN A 92 27.13 15.67 -6.01
N SER A 93 26.24 16.52 -6.54
CA SER A 93 25.62 17.59 -5.75
C SER A 93 24.40 17.14 -4.96
N GLY A 94 23.88 15.92 -5.20
CA GLY A 94 22.65 15.46 -4.56
C GLY A 94 21.40 16.21 -5.03
N ARG A 95 21.45 16.82 -6.24
CA ARG A 95 20.35 17.67 -6.77
C ARG A 95 19.79 17.18 -8.09
N VAL A 96 20.48 16.30 -8.80
CA VAL A 96 19.99 15.76 -10.07
C VAL A 96 19.84 14.26 -9.94
N TYR A 97 18.59 13.80 -9.96
CA TYR A 97 18.23 12.39 -9.95
C TYR A 97 17.80 11.97 -11.34
N THR A 98 18.28 10.82 -11.82
CA THR A 98 17.84 10.23 -13.08
C THR A 98 17.27 8.85 -12.81
N PHE A 99 15.97 8.67 -13.05
CA PHE A 99 15.26 7.40 -12.90
C PHE A 99 15.09 6.74 -14.26
N VAL A 100 15.50 5.49 -14.37
CA VAL A 100 15.27 4.65 -15.55
C VAL A 100 14.17 3.65 -15.22
N LEU A 101 13.05 3.71 -15.93
CA LEU A 101 11.91 2.82 -15.75
C LEU A 101 12.21 1.40 -16.25
N ARG A 102 11.63 0.40 -15.59
CA ARG A 102 11.65 -1.00 -16.06
C ARG A 102 11.02 -1.11 -17.45
N LYS A 103 11.40 -2.15 -18.20
CA LYS A 103 10.84 -2.41 -19.54
C LYS A 103 9.46 -3.05 -19.43
N GLY A 104 8.55 -2.67 -20.34
CA GLY A 104 7.26 -3.34 -20.50
C GLY A 104 6.29 -3.15 -19.34
N LEU A 105 6.42 -2.04 -18.60
CA LEU A 105 5.48 -1.65 -17.56
C LEU A 105 4.11 -1.36 -18.18
N ARG A 106 3.05 -1.87 -17.56
CA ARG A 106 1.69 -1.70 -18.05
C ARG A 106 0.76 -1.41 -16.89
N PHE A 107 -0.19 -0.52 -17.14
CA PHE A 107 -1.33 -0.30 -16.27
C PHE A 107 -2.29 -1.49 -16.32
N HIS A 108 -3.24 -1.56 -15.36
CA HIS A 108 -4.25 -2.62 -15.26
C HIS A 108 -5.00 -2.87 -16.58
N HIS A 109 -5.35 -1.80 -17.30
CA HIS A 109 -6.03 -1.88 -18.60
C HIS A 109 -5.14 -2.31 -19.78
N GLY A 110 -3.82 -2.37 -19.59
CA GLY A 110 -2.86 -2.84 -20.58
C GLY A 110 -2.08 -1.77 -21.35
N GLU A 111 -2.47 -0.48 -21.30
CA GLU A 111 -1.62 0.59 -21.85
C GLU A 111 -0.24 0.60 -21.17
N GLU A 112 0.76 1.02 -21.92
CA GLU A 112 2.13 1.12 -21.44
C GLU A 112 2.30 2.32 -20.50
N LEU A 113 3.05 2.12 -19.42
CA LEU A 113 3.46 3.20 -18.53
C LEU A 113 4.77 3.80 -19.03
N THR A 114 4.80 5.13 -19.14
CA THR A 114 5.98 5.90 -19.55
C THR A 114 6.41 6.91 -18.49
N ALA A 115 7.58 7.51 -18.68
CA ALA A 115 8.08 8.61 -17.85
C ALA A 115 7.16 9.85 -17.90
N ARG A 116 6.31 9.98 -18.93
CA ARG A 116 5.30 11.05 -19.00
C ARG A 116 4.18 10.85 -17.98
N ASP A 117 3.79 9.60 -17.71
CA ASP A 117 2.78 9.28 -16.69
C ASP A 117 3.31 9.58 -15.28
N VAL A 118 4.59 9.30 -15.04
CA VAL A 118 5.27 9.65 -13.78
C VAL A 118 5.25 11.17 -13.58
N LYS A 119 5.70 11.92 -14.59
CA LYS A 119 5.68 13.39 -14.57
C LYS A 119 4.27 13.92 -14.28
N PHE A 120 3.29 13.46 -15.05
CA PHE A 120 1.89 13.85 -14.87
C PHE A 120 1.36 13.56 -13.46
N SER A 121 1.66 12.38 -12.92
CA SER A 121 1.22 12.01 -11.56
C SER A 121 1.80 12.93 -10.49
N TRP A 122 3.05 13.33 -10.64
CA TRP A 122 3.73 14.23 -9.70
C TRP A 122 3.30 15.70 -9.85
N GLU A 123 2.95 16.11 -11.07
CA GLU A 123 2.30 17.40 -11.32
C GLU A 123 0.92 17.46 -10.65
N ARG A 124 0.12 16.38 -10.73
CA ARG A 124 -1.15 16.27 -9.99
C ARG A 124 -0.96 16.36 -8.48
N LEU A 125 0.09 15.77 -7.92
CA LEU A 125 0.40 15.91 -6.50
C LEU A 125 0.77 17.35 -6.12
N SER A 126 1.36 18.10 -7.05
CA SER A 126 1.80 19.48 -6.83
C SER A 126 0.69 20.51 -7.06
N ASP A 127 -0.47 20.09 -7.55
CA ASP A 127 -1.65 20.94 -7.74
C ASP A 127 -2.44 21.07 -6.42
N PRO A 128 -2.56 22.28 -5.84
CA PRO A 128 -3.23 22.49 -4.56
C PRO A 128 -4.74 22.21 -4.61
N GLU A 129 -5.37 22.23 -5.79
CA GLU A 129 -6.78 21.88 -5.95
C GLU A 129 -6.99 20.36 -5.89
N ILE A 130 -5.93 19.58 -6.08
CA ILE A 130 -5.95 18.12 -6.06
C ILE A 130 -5.38 17.58 -4.74
N SER A 131 -4.27 18.14 -4.25
CA SER A 131 -3.53 17.54 -3.15
C SER A 131 -3.09 18.52 -2.07
N SER A 132 -3.22 18.09 -0.82
CA SER A 132 -2.56 18.71 0.33
C SER A 132 -1.10 18.27 0.50
N TYR A 133 -0.61 17.33 -0.31
CA TYR A 133 0.75 16.76 -0.23
C TYR A 133 1.75 17.37 -1.21
N GLY A 134 1.37 18.43 -1.94
CA GLY A 134 2.27 19.12 -2.88
C GLY A 134 3.57 19.63 -2.24
N TYR A 135 3.58 19.86 -0.92
CA TYR A 135 4.78 20.22 -0.18
C TYR A 135 5.92 19.19 -0.32
N LEU A 136 5.62 17.92 -0.54
CA LEU A 136 6.62 16.87 -0.74
C LEU A 136 7.49 17.10 -1.97
N LEU A 137 7.00 17.82 -2.97
CA LEU A 137 7.74 18.11 -4.21
C LEU A 137 8.23 19.56 -4.29
N GLN A 138 8.10 20.37 -3.23
CA GLN A 138 8.52 21.78 -3.25
C GLN A 138 10.01 21.99 -3.54
N ASN A 139 10.86 21.02 -3.18
CA ASN A 139 12.29 21.08 -3.53
C ASN A 139 12.55 20.78 -5.02
N VAL A 140 11.58 20.27 -5.78
CA VAL A 140 11.72 20.11 -7.24
C VAL A 140 11.64 21.49 -7.90
N ARG A 141 12.64 21.82 -8.72
CA ARG A 141 12.72 23.10 -9.43
C ARG A 141 11.43 23.34 -10.24
N GLY A 142 10.75 24.45 -10.00
CA GLY A 142 9.51 24.80 -10.72
C GLY A 142 8.22 24.30 -10.06
N ALA A 143 8.29 23.45 -9.02
CA ALA A 143 7.09 22.92 -8.37
C ALA A 143 6.31 24.00 -7.62
N LYS A 144 7.02 24.95 -6.99
CA LYS A 144 6.38 26.10 -6.34
C LYS A 144 5.64 26.97 -7.35
N GLU A 145 6.30 27.35 -8.44
CA GLU A 145 5.68 28.17 -9.50
C GLU A 145 4.49 27.46 -10.15
N TYR A 146 4.55 26.14 -10.29
CA TYR A 146 3.41 25.33 -10.74
C TYR A 146 2.24 25.40 -9.75
N SER A 147 2.49 25.13 -8.46
CA SER A 147 1.46 25.16 -7.42
C SER A 147 0.81 26.54 -7.22
N GLU A 148 1.54 27.62 -7.51
CA GLU A 148 1.04 29.00 -7.44
C GLU A 148 0.34 29.45 -8.74
N GLY A 149 0.16 28.56 -9.74
CA GLY A 149 -0.45 28.88 -11.02
C GLY A 149 0.39 29.79 -11.93
N LYS A 150 1.69 29.97 -11.62
CA LYS A 150 2.64 30.80 -12.38
C LYS A 150 3.33 30.05 -13.52
N SER A 151 3.20 28.71 -13.56
CA SER A 151 3.72 27.83 -14.59
C SER A 151 2.74 26.69 -14.84
N SER A 152 2.57 26.27 -16.09
CA SER A 152 1.79 25.08 -16.46
C SER A 152 2.61 23.79 -16.46
N ASP A 153 3.89 23.86 -16.11
CA ASP A 153 4.85 22.76 -16.15
C ASP A 153 5.83 22.82 -14.98
N ILE A 154 6.20 21.66 -14.43
CA ILE A 154 7.30 21.57 -13.44
C ILE A 154 8.62 21.35 -14.18
N LYS A 155 9.37 22.44 -14.38
CA LYS A 155 10.63 22.44 -15.16
C LYS A 155 11.70 21.46 -14.65
N GLY A 156 11.67 21.12 -13.37
CA GLY A 156 12.55 20.15 -12.74
C GLY A 156 12.24 18.72 -13.14
N LEU A 157 11.04 18.42 -13.63
CA LEU A 157 10.62 17.11 -14.13
C LEU A 157 10.84 17.04 -15.65
N ARG A 158 11.97 16.49 -16.06
CA ARG A 158 12.36 16.39 -17.47
C ARG A 158 12.28 14.95 -17.96
N VAL A 159 11.29 14.68 -18.82
CA VAL A 159 11.20 13.42 -19.56
C VAL A 159 12.27 13.42 -20.65
N ILE A 160 13.32 12.61 -20.48
CA ILE A 160 14.42 12.48 -21.47
C ILE A 160 13.96 11.60 -22.63
N ASN A 161 13.24 10.53 -22.32
CA ASN A 161 12.59 9.62 -23.25
C ASN A 161 11.48 8.85 -22.49
N ASP A 162 10.78 7.95 -23.18
CA ASP A 162 9.65 7.20 -22.63
C ASP A 162 9.96 6.41 -21.36
N ARG A 163 11.23 6.10 -21.09
CA ARG A 163 11.66 5.32 -19.93
C ARG A 163 12.60 6.07 -19.00
N THR A 164 12.86 7.35 -19.22
CA THR A 164 13.84 8.10 -18.41
C THR A 164 13.27 9.43 -17.97
N LEU A 165 13.11 9.58 -16.65
CA LEU A 165 12.75 10.83 -16.00
C LEU A 165 13.97 11.37 -15.27
N GLN A 166 14.36 12.60 -15.57
CA GLN A 166 15.32 13.35 -14.78
C GLN A 166 14.58 14.35 -13.91
N VAL A 167 15.01 14.43 -12.64
CA VAL A 167 14.47 15.32 -11.62
C VAL A 167 15.58 16.25 -11.16
N LYS A 168 15.35 17.56 -11.23
CA LYS A 168 16.26 18.59 -10.72
C LYS A 168 15.68 19.27 -9.50
N LEU A 169 16.42 19.19 -8.40
CA LEU A 169 16.10 19.83 -7.13
C LEU A 169 16.70 21.24 -7.04
N LEU A 170 16.13 22.08 -6.18
CA LEU A 170 16.64 23.41 -5.83
C LEU A 170 17.83 23.28 -4.89
N GLU A 171 17.71 22.40 -3.90
CA GLU A 171 18.68 22.16 -2.84
C GLU A 171 19.08 20.68 -2.78
N THR A 172 20.26 20.41 -2.23
CA THR A 172 20.77 19.05 -2.03
C THR A 172 19.85 18.28 -1.08
N ASP A 173 19.37 17.12 -1.52
CA ASP A 173 18.50 16.27 -0.72
C ASP A 173 18.77 14.79 -1.05
N TYR A 174 19.50 14.10 -0.16
CA TYR A 174 19.79 12.67 -0.27
C TYR A 174 18.64 11.78 0.21
N THR A 175 17.59 12.36 0.79
CA THR A 175 16.39 11.64 1.24
C THR A 175 15.35 11.52 0.13
N PHE A 176 15.54 12.20 -1.00
CA PHE A 176 14.61 12.19 -2.14
C PHE A 176 14.18 10.79 -2.61
N PRO A 177 15.06 9.76 -2.70
CA PRO A 177 14.64 8.40 -3.01
C PRO A 177 13.62 7.81 -2.02
N ALA A 178 13.79 8.12 -0.74
CA ALA A 178 12.89 7.69 0.34
C ALA A 178 11.56 8.44 0.27
N LEU A 179 11.58 9.73 -0.10
CA LEU A 179 10.39 10.55 -0.31
C LEU A 179 9.53 10.02 -1.47
N VAL A 180 10.15 9.69 -2.61
CA VAL A 180 9.43 9.16 -3.80
C VAL A 180 8.97 7.71 -3.67
N SER A 181 9.16 7.13 -2.49
CA SER A 181 8.58 5.84 -2.08
C SER A 181 7.21 5.98 -1.42
N SER A 182 6.74 7.21 -1.17
CA SER A 182 5.44 7.47 -0.54
C SER A 182 4.26 7.09 -1.46
N PRO A 183 3.20 6.41 -0.96
CA PRO A 183 2.04 6.02 -1.75
C PRO A 183 1.33 7.18 -2.46
N VAL A 184 1.44 8.42 -1.96
CA VAL A 184 0.85 9.60 -2.61
C VAL A 184 1.53 9.94 -3.95
N LEU A 185 2.75 9.44 -4.17
CA LEU A 185 3.51 9.58 -5.43
C LEU A 185 3.28 8.39 -6.38
N GLY A 186 2.26 7.57 -6.12
CA GLY A 186 1.86 6.47 -6.99
C GLY A 186 1.51 6.96 -8.39
N VAL A 187 1.90 6.19 -9.42
CA VAL A 187 1.75 6.59 -10.82
C VAL A 187 0.38 6.18 -11.35
N VAL A 188 -0.35 7.14 -11.91
CA VAL A 188 -1.67 6.95 -12.53
C VAL A 188 -1.58 6.95 -14.06
N SER A 189 -2.52 6.31 -14.74
CA SER A 189 -2.67 6.46 -16.20
C SER A 189 -3.11 7.89 -16.52
N ARG A 190 -2.27 8.64 -17.24
CA ARG A 190 -2.59 10.02 -17.64
C ARG A 190 -3.92 10.08 -18.40
N ASN A 191 -4.08 9.22 -19.41
CA ASN A 191 -5.29 9.17 -20.23
C ASN A 191 -6.55 8.94 -19.39
N THR A 192 -6.47 8.01 -18.42
CA THR A 192 -7.61 7.69 -17.55
C THR A 192 -7.92 8.85 -16.61
N ALA A 193 -6.91 9.43 -15.98
CA ALA A 193 -7.07 10.54 -15.04
C ALA A 193 -7.61 11.80 -15.75
N GLU A 194 -7.10 12.15 -16.93
CA GLU A 194 -7.61 13.26 -17.74
C GLU A 194 -9.06 13.04 -18.16
N LYS A 195 -9.42 11.81 -18.57
CA LYS A 195 -10.79 11.45 -18.95
C LYS A 195 -11.79 11.59 -17.80
N MET A 196 -11.38 11.23 -16.58
CA MET A 196 -12.24 11.30 -15.39
C MET A 196 -12.21 12.68 -14.71
N GLY A 197 -11.17 13.49 -14.96
CA GLY A 197 -10.99 14.80 -14.33
C GLY A 197 -11.04 14.72 -12.80
N LYS A 198 -11.84 15.62 -12.19
CA LYS A 198 -12.02 15.69 -10.72
C LYS A 198 -12.65 14.43 -10.10
N ASP A 199 -13.27 13.59 -10.92
CA ASP A 199 -13.97 12.39 -10.46
C ASP A 199 -13.04 11.17 -10.42
N TYR A 200 -11.80 11.28 -10.93
CA TYR A 200 -10.84 10.18 -10.87
C TYR A 200 -10.65 9.64 -9.46
N GLY A 201 -10.71 8.31 -9.33
CA GLY A 201 -10.53 7.61 -8.06
C GLY A 201 -11.67 7.80 -7.06
N GLN A 202 -12.83 8.30 -7.47
CA GLN A 202 -14.04 8.26 -6.64
C GLN A 202 -14.77 6.92 -6.84
N LYS A 203 -15.69 6.61 -5.93
CA LYS A 203 -16.59 5.47 -6.09
C LYS A 203 -17.33 5.56 -7.43
N ASP A 204 -17.52 4.40 -8.07
CA ASP A 204 -18.14 4.25 -9.39
C ASP A 204 -17.34 4.86 -10.58
N THR A 205 -16.10 5.29 -10.34
CA THR A 205 -15.20 5.80 -11.38
C THR A 205 -14.02 4.86 -11.65
N LEU A 206 -13.22 5.19 -12.67
CA LEU A 206 -12.08 4.37 -13.04
C LEU A 206 -10.93 4.55 -12.04
N VAL A 207 -10.38 3.41 -11.62
CA VAL A 207 -9.15 3.28 -10.82
C VAL A 207 -8.20 2.42 -11.62
N VAL A 208 -7.15 3.03 -12.18
CA VAL A 208 -6.21 2.35 -13.07
C VAL A 208 -4.78 2.65 -12.64
N GLY A 209 -4.16 1.67 -11.99
CA GLY A 209 -2.77 1.73 -11.56
C GLY A 209 -1.93 0.64 -12.22
N THR A 210 -0.76 0.37 -11.63
CA THR A 210 0.16 -0.69 -12.06
C THR A 210 0.32 -1.81 -11.06
N GLY A 211 -0.29 -1.68 -9.89
CA GLY A 211 -0.06 -2.54 -8.75
C GLY A 211 -0.43 -4.01 -8.93
N PRO A 212 -0.04 -4.85 -7.96
CA PRO A 212 -0.30 -6.29 -7.97
C PRO A 212 -1.77 -6.65 -7.91
N PHE A 213 -2.64 -5.73 -7.50
CA PHE A 213 -4.10 -5.88 -7.52
C PHE A 213 -4.76 -4.75 -8.30
N SER A 214 -5.93 -5.03 -8.86
CA SER A 214 -6.81 -4.06 -9.52
C SER A 214 -8.17 -4.02 -8.80
N LEU A 215 -8.84 -2.86 -8.83
CA LEU A 215 -10.16 -2.70 -8.24
C LEU A 215 -11.18 -3.56 -9.00
N SER A 216 -11.89 -4.43 -8.29
CA SER A 216 -12.98 -5.23 -8.85
C SER A 216 -14.35 -4.69 -8.44
N ASN A 217 -14.50 -4.25 -7.19
CA ASN A 217 -15.75 -3.72 -6.67
C ASN A 217 -15.49 -2.72 -5.54
N TRP A 218 -16.27 -1.64 -5.52
CA TRP A 218 -16.33 -0.69 -4.41
C TRP A 218 -17.78 -0.59 -3.93
N GLY A 219 -18.18 -1.51 -3.07
CA GLY A 219 -19.54 -1.63 -2.54
C GLY A 219 -19.88 -0.60 -1.46
N SER A 220 -21.03 -0.80 -0.81
CA SER A 220 -21.45 -0.02 0.37
C SER A 220 -20.75 -0.43 1.64
N ASP A 221 -20.40 -1.72 1.77
CA ASP A 221 -19.89 -2.33 3.03
C ASP A 221 -18.55 -3.06 2.83
N GLN A 222 -18.11 -3.17 1.57
CA GLN A 222 -16.89 -3.90 1.21
C GLN A 222 -16.22 -3.32 -0.04
N ILE A 223 -14.90 -3.37 -0.08
CA ILE A 223 -14.09 -3.11 -1.29
C ILE A 223 -13.36 -4.40 -1.66
N THR A 224 -13.41 -4.80 -2.93
CA THR A 224 -12.73 -6.01 -3.42
C THR A 224 -11.68 -5.64 -4.45
N LEU A 225 -10.44 -6.05 -4.20
CA LEU A 225 -9.34 -6.00 -5.15
C LEU A 225 -9.04 -7.41 -5.64
N VAL A 226 -8.76 -7.57 -6.93
CA VAL A 226 -8.42 -8.86 -7.54
C VAL A 226 -7.01 -8.83 -8.11
N LYS A 227 -6.35 -9.99 -8.11
CA LYS A 227 -4.98 -10.15 -8.61
C LYS A 227 -4.86 -9.64 -10.04
N ASN A 228 -3.88 -8.77 -10.27
CA ASN A 228 -3.53 -8.30 -11.60
C ASN A 228 -2.71 -9.39 -12.32
N ASN A 229 -3.38 -10.19 -13.15
CA ASN A 229 -2.74 -11.28 -13.91
C ASN A 229 -1.68 -10.79 -14.92
N LYS A 230 -1.63 -9.48 -15.21
CA LYS A 230 -0.64 -8.86 -16.10
C LYS A 230 0.53 -8.22 -15.35
N TYR A 231 0.55 -8.32 -14.02
CA TYR A 231 1.57 -7.72 -13.17
C TYR A 231 2.97 -8.26 -13.49
N LYS A 232 3.96 -7.36 -13.52
CA LYS A 232 5.34 -7.67 -13.94
C LYS A 232 6.31 -7.83 -12.75
N GLY A 233 5.91 -7.43 -11.55
CA GLY A 233 6.66 -7.70 -10.33
C GLY A 233 6.41 -9.12 -9.79
N THR A 234 6.72 -9.33 -8.51
CA THR A 234 6.42 -10.60 -7.83
C THR A 234 4.90 -10.78 -7.70
N PRO A 235 4.29 -11.78 -8.35
CA PRO A 235 2.84 -11.94 -8.33
C PRO A 235 2.35 -12.22 -6.90
N PRO A 236 1.21 -11.63 -6.49
CA PRO A 236 0.64 -11.92 -5.19
C PRO A 236 0.20 -13.39 -5.11
N ARG A 237 0.34 -13.97 -3.92
CA ARG A 237 -0.11 -15.33 -3.62
C ARG A 237 -1.65 -15.41 -3.53
N SER A 238 -2.27 -14.41 -2.92
CA SER A 238 -3.73 -14.32 -2.81
C SER A 238 -4.38 -13.94 -4.14
N LYS A 239 -5.54 -14.53 -4.45
CA LYS A 239 -6.35 -14.17 -5.63
C LYS A 239 -7.04 -12.82 -5.49
N SER A 240 -7.40 -12.45 -4.27
CA SER A 240 -8.13 -11.22 -3.99
C SER A 240 -7.84 -10.71 -2.59
N LEU A 241 -8.02 -9.41 -2.42
CA LEU A 241 -8.09 -8.73 -1.13
C LEU A 241 -9.52 -8.23 -0.93
N GLN A 242 -10.12 -8.61 0.19
CA GLN A 242 -11.46 -8.18 0.58
C GLN A 242 -11.32 -7.22 1.77
N PHE A 243 -11.75 -5.97 1.60
CA PHE A 243 -11.70 -4.97 2.66
C PHE A 243 -13.09 -4.78 3.24
N ILE A 244 -13.29 -5.23 4.48
CA ILE A 244 -14.53 -5.03 5.23
C ILE A 244 -14.40 -3.73 6.02
N VAL A 245 -15.41 -2.88 5.98
CA VAL A 245 -15.37 -1.59 6.65
C VAL A 245 -16.25 -1.58 7.88
N THR A 246 -15.64 -1.56 9.06
CA THR A 246 -16.36 -1.37 10.32
C THR A 246 -15.41 -0.86 11.40
N GLY A 247 -15.82 0.20 12.11
CA GLY A 247 -15.14 0.66 13.33
C GLY A 247 -15.78 0.10 14.61
N ASN A 248 -16.85 -0.71 14.50
CA ASN A 248 -17.59 -1.21 15.65
C ASN A 248 -16.85 -2.39 16.27
N GLN A 249 -16.36 -2.21 17.50
CA GLN A 249 -15.58 -3.23 18.20
C GLN A 249 -16.32 -4.55 18.43
N GLN A 250 -17.65 -4.51 18.65
CA GLN A 250 -18.44 -5.74 18.83
C GLN A 250 -18.62 -6.49 17.53
N GLU A 251 -18.85 -5.77 16.43
CA GLU A 251 -18.91 -6.36 15.10
C GLU A 251 -17.57 -6.98 14.70
N ILE A 252 -16.46 -6.28 14.95
CA ILE A 252 -15.10 -6.81 14.72
C ILE A 252 -14.88 -8.12 15.50
N LYS A 253 -15.26 -8.16 16.79
CA LYS A 253 -15.17 -9.38 17.60
C LYS A 253 -15.98 -10.53 17.01
N GLN A 254 -17.21 -10.26 16.57
CA GLN A 254 -18.05 -11.27 15.95
C GLN A 254 -17.46 -11.79 14.63
N LEU A 255 -16.99 -10.89 13.77
CA LEU A 255 -16.38 -11.25 12.49
C LEU A 255 -15.09 -12.06 12.68
N LEU A 256 -14.28 -11.73 13.69
CA LEU A 256 -13.10 -12.53 14.06
C LEU A 256 -13.49 -13.91 14.59
N ALA A 257 -14.50 -14.01 15.46
CA ALA A 257 -15.00 -15.27 15.98
C ALA A 257 -15.55 -16.18 14.86
N ASP A 258 -16.19 -15.59 13.86
CA ASP A 258 -16.70 -16.26 12.66
C ASP A 258 -15.59 -16.64 11.65
N GLY A 259 -14.35 -16.20 11.86
CA GLY A 259 -13.25 -16.43 10.91
C GLY A 259 -13.38 -15.61 9.60
N LYS A 260 -14.07 -14.48 9.63
CA LYS A 260 -14.30 -13.60 8.48
C LYS A 260 -13.29 -12.47 8.33
N ILE A 261 -12.34 -12.33 9.26
CA ILE A 261 -11.25 -11.34 9.19
C ILE A 261 -9.93 -12.09 9.36
N ASP A 262 -9.03 -11.93 8.38
CA ASP A 262 -7.68 -12.48 8.42
C ASP A 262 -6.68 -11.46 8.97
N ILE A 263 -6.88 -10.17 8.66
CA ILE A 263 -6.03 -9.07 9.12
C ILE A 263 -6.88 -7.96 9.71
N LEU A 264 -6.58 -7.60 10.96
CA LEU A 264 -7.14 -6.45 11.65
C LEU A 264 -6.17 -5.27 11.54
N THR A 265 -6.63 -4.12 11.04
CA THR A 265 -5.80 -2.90 10.90
C THR A 265 -6.54 -1.69 11.47
N GLY A 266 -5.82 -0.59 11.73
CA GLY A 266 -6.46 0.66 12.15
C GLY A 266 -7.15 0.62 13.52
N VAL A 267 -6.78 -0.32 14.39
CA VAL A 267 -7.31 -0.42 15.76
C VAL A 267 -6.35 0.16 16.79
N THR A 268 -6.88 0.58 17.94
CA THR A 268 -6.05 1.06 19.05
C THR A 268 -5.20 -0.07 19.64
N PRO A 269 -4.01 0.22 20.19
CA PRO A 269 -3.19 -0.77 20.87
C PRO A 269 -3.93 -1.50 22.01
N GLN A 270 -4.79 -0.77 22.74
CA GLN A 270 -5.60 -1.35 23.81
C GLN A 270 -6.59 -2.39 23.27
N PHE A 271 -7.32 -2.07 22.20
CA PHE A 271 -8.27 -3.00 21.61
C PHE A 271 -7.57 -4.23 21.01
N ALA A 272 -6.43 -4.03 20.35
CA ALA A 272 -5.61 -5.13 19.83
C ALA A 272 -5.17 -6.10 20.94
N ASN A 273 -4.76 -5.60 22.11
CA ASN A 273 -4.41 -6.45 23.25
C ASN A 273 -5.62 -7.27 23.74
N THR A 274 -6.78 -6.64 23.92
CA THR A 274 -8.00 -7.32 24.34
C THR A 274 -8.40 -8.45 23.38
N ILE A 275 -8.35 -8.19 22.07
CA ILE A 275 -8.68 -9.21 21.06
C ILE A 275 -7.69 -10.38 21.08
N CYS A 276 -6.39 -10.12 21.28
CA CYS A 276 -5.39 -11.18 21.35
C CYS A 276 -5.59 -12.07 22.60
N GLU A 277 -5.90 -11.46 23.75
CA GLU A 277 -6.19 -12.17 25.00
C GLU A 277 -7.45 -13.05 24.87
N GLU A 278 -8.55 -12.48 24.37
CA GLU A 278 -9.81 -13.19 24.15
C GLU A 278 -9.67 -14.29 23.08
N GLY A 279 -8.86 -14.04 22.06
CA GLY A 279 -8.61 -14.96 20.95
C GLY A 279 -7.79 -16.19 21.33
N LYS A 280 -7.18 -16.24 22.53
CA LYS A 280 -6.43 -17.40 23.07
C LYS A 280 -5.44 -18.00 22.06
N GLY A 281 -4.68 -17.14 21.38
CA GLY A 281 -3.66 -17.54 20.39
C GLY A 281 -4.16 -17.73 18.96
N LYS A 282 -5.47 -17.60 18.69
CA LYS A 282 -6.01 -17.56 17.32
C LYS A 282 -5.79 -16.21 16.63
N VAL A 283 -5.69 -15.13 17.43
CA VAL A 283 -5.33 -13.80 16.95
C VAL A 283 -3.96 -13.45 17.51
N ILE A 284 -3.04 -13.06 16.64
CA ILE A 284 -1.66 -12.76 16.98
C ILE A 284 -1.41 -11.30 16.67
N SER A 285 -0.98 -10.52 17.67
CA SER A 285 -0.50 -9.17 17.44
C SER A 285 0.92 -9.19 16.86
N VAL A 286 1.11 -8.49 15.75
CA VAL A 286 2.44 -8.25 15.19
C VAL A 286 2.93 -6.90 15.71
N LYS A 287 3.91 -6.93 16.61
CA LYS A 287 4.51 -5.72 17.19
C LYS A 287 5.76 -5.35 16.40
N LYS A 288 5.76 -4.16 15.79
CA LYS A 288 6.92 -3.58 15.09
C LYS A 288 7.10 -2.12 15.52
N PRO A 289 8.34 -1.64 15.69
CA PRO A 289 8.59 -0.21 15.80
C PRO A 289 8.05 0.52 14.57
N VAL A 290 7.34 1.62 14.80
CA VAL A 290 6.85 2.50 13.73
C VAL A 290 7.32 3.92 14.03
N LEU A 291 7.66 4.68 12.99
CA LEU A 291 7.96 6.11 13.09
C LEU A 291 6.64 6.90 13.16
N SER A 292 5.93 6.72 14.28
CA SER A 292 4.64 7.37 14.56
C SER A 292 4.65 7.89 16.00
N PHE A 293 4.08 9.07 16.21
CA PHE A 293 3.87 9.65 17.53
C PHE A 293 2.42 10.14 17.64
N TYR A 294 1.82 9.93 18.80
CA TYR A 294 0.54 10.54 19.14
C TYR A 294 0.83 11.84 19.87
N PHE A 295 0.13 12.91 19.50
CA PHE A 295 0.31 14.23 20.11
C PHE A 295 -1.04 14.94 20.27
N LEU A 296 -1.09 15.87 21.21
CA LEU A 296 -2.18 16.84 21.34
C LEU A 296 -1.82 18.09 20.53
N GLY A 297 -2.65 18.44 19.56
CA GLY A 297 -2.54 19.68 18.80
C GLY A 297 -3.42 20.77 19.41
N PHE A 298 -2.87 21.95 19.64
CA PHE A 298 -3.64 23.12 20.07
C PHE A 298 -3.92 24.01 18.86
N ASN A 299 -5.19 24.37 18.66
CA ASN A 299 -5.55 25.37 17.66
C ASN A 299 -4.98 26.73 18.10
N LEU A 300 -4.00 27.25 17.35
CA LEU A 300 -3.33 28.50 17.69
C LEU A 300 -4.11 29.74 17.21
N GLU A 301 -5.13 29.56 16.38
CA GLU A 301 -5.96 30.64 15.83
C GLU A 301 -7.20 30.92 16.69
N GLU A 302 -7.56 30.00 17.59
CA GLU A 302 -8.80 30.06 18.37
C GLU A 302 -8.55 30.09 19.88
N ALA A 303 -9.38 30.86 20.59
CA ALA A 303 -9.40 30.88 22.05
C ALA A 303 -9.95 29.55 22.63
N PRO A 304 -9.54 29.14 23.85
CA PRO A 304 -8.60 29.82 24.73
C PRO A 304 -7.13 29.48 24.43
N PHE A 305 -6.89 28.48 23.58
CA PHE A 305 -5.55 27.92 23.40
C PHE A 305 -4.64 28.80 22.55
N GLY A 306 -5.14 29.61 21.62
CA GLY A 306 -4.30 30.44 20.75
C GLY A 306 -3.48 31.48 21.50
N GLN A 307 -4.12 32.23 22.39
CA GLN A 307 -3.49 33.37 23.06
C GLN A 307 -2.84 32.98 24.39
N ASN A 308 -3.15 31.82 24.96
CA ASN A 308 -2.71 31.45 26.30
C ASN A 308 -1.68 30.32 26.30
N VAL A 309 -0.40 30.70 26.22
CA VAL A 309 0.72 29.76 26.31
C VAL A 309 0.77 29.01 27.65
N GLU A 310 0.38 29.66 28.75
CA GLU A 310 0.38 29.04 30.07
C GLU A 310 -0.71 27.97 30.18
N LEU A 311 -1.88 28.19 29.56
CA LEU A 311 -2.92 27.17 29.46
C LEU A 311 -2.45 25.97 28.63
N ARG A 312 -1.76 26.19 27.51
CA ARG A 312 -1.19 25.09 26.71
C ARG A 312 -0.11 24.30 27.46
N ARG A 313 0.64 24.95 28.36
CA ARG A 313 1.63 24.28 29.23
C ARG A 313 1.00 23.49 30.38
N ALA A 314 -0.19 23.90 30.82
CA ALA A 314 -0.90 23.26 31.93
C ALA A 314 -1.62 21.96 31.52
N VAL A 315 -1.93 21.79 30.22
CA VAL A 315 -2.52 20.57 29.62
C VAL A 315 -1.42 19.58 29.27
#